data_AF-T1AJ91-F1
#
_entry.id   AF-T1AJ91-F1
#
_cell.length_a   1.000
_cell.length_b   1.000
_cell.length_c   1.000
_cell.angle_alpha   90.00
_cell.angle_beta   90.00
_cell.angle_gamma   90.00
#
_symmetry.space_group_name_H-M   'P 1'
#
loop_
_entity.id
_entity.type
_entity.pdbx_description
1 polymer ?
#
loop_
_entity_poly.entity_id
_entity_poly.type
_entity_poly.pdbx_seq_one_letter_code
_entity_poly.pdbx_strand_id
1 'polypeptide(L)'
;SMGNPHAVVVVEDLAAPALDVLGPALTAHVAFAHGVNAGFVRVLDRAHLALRVHERGAGWTQACGSGACAAMAALRTSARVDAEVAVALPGGTLGIRWQGPGAHLWMRGPATFVYSGTWLDAGDA
;
A
#
# COMPACT_ATOMS: atom_id res chain seq x y z
N SER A 1 9.95 5.84 1.62
CA SER A 1 9.84 4.82 2.68
C SER A 1 8.83 5.29 3.71
N MET A 2 8.07 4.38 4.32
CA MET A 2 7.14 4.65 5.44
C MET A 2 7.59 3.96 6.74
N GLY A 3 8.89 3.67 6.85
CA GLY A 3 9.47 2.73 7.83
C GLY A 3 9.77 1.36 7.19
N ASN A 4 9.04 1.01 6.14
CA ASN A 4 9.31 -0.09 5.21
C ASN A 4 9.41 0.43 3.75
N PRO A 5 10.11 -0.29 2.85
CA PRO A 5 10.33 0.16 1.47
C PRO A 5 9.08 -0.03 0.58
N HIS A 6 8.85 0.92 -0.32
CA HIS A 6 7.73 0.91 -1.28
C HIS A 6 8.20 1.35 -2.66
N ALA A 7 7.78 0.62 -3.69
CA ALA A 7 7.88 1.00 -5.08
C ALA A 7 6.47 1.28 -5.60
N VAL A 8 6.24 2.48 -6.13
CA VAL A 8 4.91 2.93 -6.57
C VAL A 8 4.92 3.04 -8.09
N VAL A 9 4.03 2.31 -8.76
CA VAL A 9 3.88 2.29 -10.21
C VAL A 9 2.51 2.83 -10.58
N VAL A 10 2.45 3.88 -11.38
CA VAL A 10 1.19 4.40 -11.91
C VAL A 10 0.75 3.53 -13.09
N VAL A 11 -0.49 3.06 -13.06
CA VAL A 11 -1.07 2.20 -14.11
C VAL A 11 -2.44 2.71 -14.55
N GLU A 12 -2.85 2.34 -15.76
CA GLU A 12 -4.18 2.70 -16.30
C GLU A 12 -5.27 1.73 -15.83
N ASP A 13 -4.92 0.45 -15.69
CA ASP A 13 -5.83 -0.61 -15.26
C ASP A 13 -5.20 -1.49 -14.18
N LEU A 14 -5.92 -1.64 -13.07
CA LEU A 14 -5.52 -2.48 -11.93
C LEU A 14 -5.94 -3.95 -12.11
N ALA A 15 -6.77 -4.25 -13.10
CA ALA A 15 -7.16 -5.60 -13.48
C ALA A 15 -6.26 -6.19 -14.59
N ALA A 16 -5.28 -5.43 -15.09
CA ALA A 16 -4.40 -5.88 -16.15
C ALA A 16 -3.65 -7.17 -15.74
N PRO A 17 -3.75 -8.27 -16.52
CA PRO A 17 -3.13 -9.56 -16.18
C PRO A 17 -1.61 -9.49 -16.01
N ALA A 18 -0.95 -8.52 -16.66
CA ALA A 18 0.48 -8.29 -16.52
C ALA A 18 0.90 -7.98 -15.07
N LEU A 19 0.00 -7.43 -14.25
CA LEU A 19 0.31 -7.12 -12.85
C LEU A 19 0.62 -8.38 -12.04
N ASP A 20 0.00 -9.51 -12.34
CA ASP A 20 0.24 -10.77 -11.62
C ASP A 20 1.67 -11.28 -11.81
N VAL A 21 2.33 -10.88 -12.90
CA VAL A 21 3.76 -11.13 -13.15
C VAL A 21 4.63 -10.00 -12.56
N LEU A 22 4.24 -8.75 -12.78
CA LEU A 22 5.02 -7.59 -12.37
C LEU A 22 5.10 -7.42 -10.85
N GLY A 23 4.05 -7.75 -10.10
CA GLY A 23 4.02 -7.65 -8.64
C GLY A 23 5.13 -8.45 -7.97
N PRO A 24 5.16 -9.79 -8.14
CA PRO A 24 6.24 -10.63 -7.63
C PRO A 24 7.63 -10.21 -8.14
N ALA A 25 7.74 -9.90 -9.43
CA ALA A 25 9.01 -9.50 -10.04
C ALA A 25 9.57 -8.21 -9.41
N LEU A 26 8.71 -7.20 -9.19
CA LEU A 26 9.13 -5.95 -8.58
C LEU A 26 9.42 -6.10 -7.09
N THR A 27 8.61 -6.87 -6.36
CA THR A 27 8.81 -7.16 -4.93
C THR A 27 10.16 -7.81 -4.65
N ALA A 28 10.66 -8.66 -5.56
CA ALA A 28 11.94 -9.35 -5.47
C ALA A 28 13.07 -8.71 -6.30
N HIS A 29 12.84 -7.52 -6.89
CA HIS A 29 13.79 -6.92 -7.82
C HIS A 29 15.13 -6.60 -7.15
N VAL A 30 16.25 -6.89 -7.83
CA VAL A 30 17.63 -6.77 -7.29
C VAL A 30 17.99 -5.37 -6.79
N ALA A 31 17.35 -4.33 -7.33
CA ALA A 31 17.51 -2.96 -6.85
C ALA A 31 17.05 -2.76 -5.39
N PHE A 32 16.25 -3.69 -4.84
CA PHE A 32 15.81 -3.71 -3.46
C PHE A 32 16.41 -4.92 -2.75
N ALA A 33 17.61 -4.76 -2.19
CA ALA A 33 18.37 -5.85 -1.56
C ALA A 33 17.60 -6.64 -0.49
N HIS A 34 16.60 -6.02 0.15
CA HIS A 34 15.75 -6.64 1.15
C HIS A 34 14.29 -6.78 0.69
N GLY A 35 14.03 -6.74 -0.61
CA GLY A 35 12.69 -6.71 -1.20
C GLY A 35 11.94 -5.40 -0.97
N VAL A 36 10.77 -5.27 -1.60
CA VAL A 36 9.94 -4.05 -1.57
C VAL A 36 8.45 -4.38 -1.63
N ASN A 37 7.61 -3.52 -1.05
CA ASN A 37 6.17 -3.56 -1.32
C ASN A 37 5.91 -2.88 -2.67
N ALA A 38 5.37 -3.62 -3.64
CA ALA A 38 5.07 -3.13 -4.98
C ALA A 38 3.61 -2.63 -5.03
N GLY A 39 3.42 -1.32 -5.01
CA GLY A 39 2.10 -0.68 -5.10
C GLY A 39 1.79 -0.22 -6.52
N PHE A 40 0.71 -0.72 -7.09
CA PHE A 40 0.19 -0.33 -8.40
C PHE A 40 -1.01 0.59 -8.19
N VAL A 41 -0.88 1.85 -8.62
CA VAL A 41 -1.86 2.90 -8.35
C VAL A 41 -2.48 3.41 -9.64
N ARG A 42 -3.82 3.49 -9.67
CA ARG A 42 -4.56 4.23 -10.67
C ARG A 42 -5.04 5.54 -10.07
N VAL A 43 -4.72 6.65 -10.72
CA VAL A 43 -5.25 7.97 -10.35
C VAL A 43 -6.61 8.13 -10.99
N LEU A 44 -7.67 8.23 -10.18
CA LEU A 44 -9.03 8.42 -10.66
C LEU A 44 -9.31 9.91 -10.85
N ASP A 45 -8.95 10.70 -9.84
CA ASP A 45 -8.90 12.16 -9.87
C ASP A 45 -7.90 12.67 -8.81
N ARG A 46 -7.93 13.98 -8.52
CA ARG A 46 -6.97 14.60 -7.57
C ARG A 46 -7.20 14.21 -6.11
N ALA A 47 -8.39 13.75 -5.74
CA ALA A 47 -8.75 13.35 -4.39
C ALA A 47 -9.02 11.84 -4.25
N HIS A 48 -9.03 11.07 -5.34
CA HIS A 48 -9.33 9.64 -5.33
C HIS A 48 -8.29 8.80 -6.07
N LEU A 49 -7.80 7.77 -5.39
CA LEU A 49 -6.89 6.75 -5.92
C LEU A 49 -7.51 5.37 -5.79
N ALA A 50 -7.17 4.47 -6.71
CA ALA A 50 -7.33 3.03 -6.53
C ALA A 50 -5.95 2.36 -6.47
N LEU A 51 -5.77 1.37 -5.61
CA LEU A 51 -4.47 0.78 -5.31
C LEU A 51 -4.58 -0.74 -5.11
N ARG A 52 -3.64 -1.49 -5.71
CA ARG A 52 -3.34 -2.88 -5.37
C ARG A 52 -1.88 -2.99 -4.95
N VAL A 53 -1.59 -3.82 -3.96
CA VAL A 53 -0.22 -3.98 -3.44
C VAL A 53 0.16 -5.45 -3.42
N HIS A 54 1.33 -5.76 -3.98
CA HIS A 54 2.02 -7.02 -3.75
C HIS A 54 3.05 -6.79 -2.64
N GLU A 55 2.78 -7.31 -1.45
CA GLU A 55 3.55 -7.07 -0.24
C GLU A 55 4.72 -8.04 -0.12
N ARG A 56 5.85 -7.49 0.33
CA ARG A 56 7.04 -8.27 0.64
C ARG A 56 6.72 -9.28 1.74
N GLY A 57 6.82 -10.57 1.42
CA GLY A 57 6.60 -11.66 2.37
C GLY A 57 5.13 -12.06 2.58
N ALA A 58 4.18 -11.38 1.93
CA ALA A 58 2.75 -11.67 2.07
C ALA A 58 1.99 -11.79 0.73
N GLY A 59 2.56 -11.30 -0.38
CA GLY A 59 1.94 -11.37 -1.70
C GLY A 59 0.79 -10.38 -1.87
N TRP A 60 -0.22 -10.74 -2.66
CA TRP A 60 -1.39 -9.88 -2.89
C TRP A 60 -2.30 -9.85 -1.66
N THR A 61 -2.30 -8.73 -0.93
CA THR A 61 -3.16 -8.53 0.25
C THR A 61 -4.41 -7.71 -0.09
N GLN A 62 -5.43 -7.83 0.76
CA GLN A 62 -6.68 -7.06 0.61
C GLN A 62 -6.47 -5.57 0.89
N ALA A 63 -5.55 -5.21 1.78
CA ALA A 63 -5.19 -3.83 2.06
C ALA A 63 -3.77 -3.73 2.64
N CYS A 64 -3.06 -2.68 2.26
CA CYS A 64 -1.76 -2.31 2.83
C CYS A 64 -1.76 -0.83 3.20
N GLY A 65 -1.86 -0.51 4.50
CA GLY A 65 -1.91 0.89 4.98
C GLY A 65 -0.65 1.69 4.63
N SER A 66 0.54 1.11 4.91
CA SER A 66 1.80 1.76 4.55
C SER A 66 1.98 1.96 3.03
N GLY A 67 1.44 1.05 2.21
CA GLY A 67 1.40 1.16 0.76
C GLY A 67 0.49 2.29 0.28
N ALA A 68 -0.68 2.46 0.88
CA ALA A 68 -1.58 3.59 0.61
C ALA A 68 -0.92 4.94 0.93
N CYS A 69 -0.25 5.04 2.09
CA CYS A 69 0.53 6.21 2.47
C CYS A 69 1.66 6.51 1.47
N ALA A 70 2.40 5.47 1.06
CA ALA A 70 3.49 5.62 0.09
C ALA A 70 3.01 6.06 -1.29
N ALA A 71 1.92 5.49 -1.80
CA ALA A 71 1.33 5.87 -3.09
C ALA A 71 0.87 7.33 -3.09
N MET A 72 0.17 7.76 -2.03
CA MET A 72 -0.26 9.14 -1.86
C MET A 72 0.95 10.09 -1.79
N ALA A 73 1.97 9.78 -0.98
CA ALA A 73 3.16 10.62 -0.82
C ALA A 73 3.94 10.76 -2.14
N ALA A 74 4.09 9.67 -2.90
CA ALA A 74 4.76 9.67 -4.20
C ALA A 74 4.03 10.59 -5.20
N LEU A 75 2.70 10.43 -5.32
CA LEU A 75 1.88 11.23 -6.24
C LEU A 75 1.81 12.70 -5.82
N ARG A 76 1.71 12.98 -4.51
CA ARG A 76 1.65 14.35 -4.00
C ARG A 76 2.95 15.11 -4.24
N THR A 77 4.11 14.46 -4.10
CA THR A 77 5.42 15.06 -4.42
C THR A 77 5.48 15.55 -5.88
N SER A 78 4.77 14.87 -6.78
CA SER A 78 4.62 15.26 -8.19
C SER A 78 3.37 16.12 -8.49
N ALA A 79 2.70 16.67 -7.47
CA ALA A 79 1.49 17.50 -7.59
C ALA A 79 0.29 16.85 -8.33
N ARG A 80 0.26 15.52 -8.41
CA ARG A 80 -0.79 14.75 -9.13
C ARG A 80 -2.06 14.53 -8.31
N VAL A 81 -1.99 14.75 -7.00
CA VAL A 81 -3.11 14.65 -6.06
C VAL A 81 -3.08 15.79 -5.05
N ASP A 82 -4.20 16.01 -4.37
CA ASP A 82 -4.37 17.04 -3.35
C ASP A 82 -3.84 16.57 -1.97
N ALA A 83 -4.04 17.40 -0.94
CA ALA A 83 -3.52 17.13 0.40
C ALA A 83 -4.28 16.09 1.20
N GLU A 84 -5.48 15.79 0.79
CA GLU A 84 -6.34 14.76 1.36
C GLU A 84 -6.86 13.90 0.22
N VAL A 85 -6.66 12.59 0.35
CA VAL A 85 -6.94 11.62 -0.71
C VAL A 85 -7.61 10.39 -0.11
N ALA A 86 -8.69 9.95 -0.72
CA ALA A 86 -9.28 8.64 -0.48
C ALA A 86 -8.59 7.60 -1.36
N VAL A 87 -8.07 6.54 -0.76
CA VAL A 87 -7.39 5.44 -1.45
C VAL A 87 -8.24 4.19 -1.32
N ALA A 88 -8.84 3.75 -2.43
CA ALA A 88 -9.59 2.51 -2.54
C ALA A 88 -8.63 1.33 -2.72
N LEU A 89 -8.72 0.33 -1.83
CA LEU A 89 -8.04 -0.95 -1.88
C LEU A 89 -9.10 -2.07 -2.00
N PRO A 90 -8.71 -3.32 -2.35
CA PRO A 90 -9.65 -4.44 -2.43
C PRO A 90 -10.50 -4.64 -1.16
N GLY A 91 -9.89 -4.47 0.02
CA GLY A 91 -10.52 -4.66 1.32
C GLY A 91 -11.22 -3.43 1.91
N GLY A 92 -11.24 -2.29 1.21
CA GLY A 92 -11.88 -1.07 1.69
C GLY A 92 -11.12 0.22 1.34
N THR A 93 -11.60 1.35 1.86
CA THR A 93 -11.03 2.67 1.58
C THR A 93 -10.31 3.24 2.80
N LEU A 94 -9.15 3.86 2.57
CA LEU A 94 -8.39 4.61 3.57
C LEU A 94 -8.36 6.10 3.21
N GLY A 95 -8.51 6.97 4.21
CA GLY A 95 -8.29 8.41 4.05
C GLY A 95 -6.85 8.76 4.42
N ILE A 96 -6.10 9.33 3.48
CA ILE A 96 -4.70 9.73 3.68
C ILE A 96 -4.59 11.25 3.57
N ARG A 97 -3.92 11.88 4.55
CA ARG A 97 -3.69 13.33 4.56
C ARG A 97 -2.23 13.66 4.83
N TRP A 98 -1.65 14.52 4.01
CA TRP A 98 -0.26 14.95 4.14
C TRP A 98 -0.05 16.31 3.48
N GLN A 99 0.72 17.20 4.09
CA GLN A 99 1.02 18.51 3.51
C GLN A 99 2.30 18.54 2.65
N GLY A 100 3.05 17.43 2.60
CA GLY A 100 4.31 17.32 1.88
C GLY A 100 5.53 17.27 2.81
N PRO A 101 6.74 17.39 2.24
CA PRO A 101 8.00 17.25 2.99
C PRO A 101 8.03 18.12 4.26
N GLY A 102 8.51 17.54 5.35
CA GLY A 102 8.57 18.20 6.67
C GLY A 102 7.29 18.10 7.51
N ALA A 103 6.17 17.64 6.95
CA ALA A 103 4.93 17.41 7.69
C ALA A 103 4.69 15.93 8.02
N HIS A 104 3.90 15.67 9.07
CA HIS A 104 3.40 14.32 9.38
C HIS A 104 2.33 13.87 8.39
N LEU A 105 2.42 12.61 7.96
CA LEU A 105 1.40 11.95 7.16
C LEU A 105 0.42 11.22 8.10
N TRP A 106 -0.87 11.45 7.89
CA TRP A 106 -1.96 10.87 8.66
C TRP A 106 -2.73 9.85 7.80
N MET A 107 -3.12 8.74 8.42
CA MET A 107 -3.96 7.70 7.81
C MET A 107 -5.16 7.43 8.72
N ARG A 108 -6.34 7.30 8.11
CA ARG A 108 -7.59 6.91 8.78
C ARG A 108 -8.22 5.73 8.05
N GLY A 109 -8.65 4.73 8.82
CA GLY A 109 -9.39 3.56 8.35
C GLY A 109 -10.03 2.81 9.52
N PRO A 110 -10.95 1.86 9.24
CA PRO A 110 -11.56 1.04 10.28
C PRO A 110 -10.58 -0.02 10.82
N ALA A 111 -10.85 -0.50 12.03
CA ALA A 111 -10.25 -1.69 12.62
C ALA A 111 -11.35 -2.47 13.35
N THR A 112 -11.35 -3.80 13.20
CA THR A 112 -12.41 -4.66 13.75
C THR A 112 -11.79 -5.82 14.50
N PHE A 113 -12.24 -6.05 15.74
CA PHE A 113 -11.87 -7.24 16.51
C PHE A 113 -12.56 -8.47 15.93
N VAL A 114 -11.82 -9.58 15.77
CA VAL A 114 -12.36 -10.83 15.22
C VAL A 114 -12.52 -11.89 16.31
N TYR A 115 -11.43 -12.23 17.00
CA TYR A 115 -11.41 -13.20 18.09
C TYR A 115 -10.20 -12.98 19.01
N SER A 116 -10.21 -13.65 20.17
CA SER A 116 -9.07 -13.78 21.08
C SER A 116 -8.80 -15.25 21.37
N GLY A 117 -7.53 -15.63 21.58
CA GLY A 117 -7.15 -16.99 21.95
C GLY A 117 -5.78 -17.06 22.61
N THR A 118 -5.39 -18.25 23.04
CA THR A 118 -4.08 -18.54 23.65
C THR A 118 -3.27 -19.41 22.71
N TRP A 119 -2.00 -19.07 22.49
CA TRP A 119 -1.07 -19.93 21.77
C TRP A 119 -0.40 -20.87 22.79
N LEU A 120 -0.46 -22.19 22.54
CA LEU A 120 0.16 -23.18 23.40
C LEU A 120 1.54 -23.53 22.82
N ASP A 121 2.58 -23.48 23.64
CA ASP A 121 3.90 -23.92 23.23
C ASP A 121 3.97 -25.46 23.21
N ALA A 122 4.82 -26.02 22.34
CA ALA A 122 4.97 -27.46 22.15
C ALA A 122 5.50 -28.22 23.38
N GLY A 123 5.75 -27.54 24.50
CA GLY A 123 6.15 -28.13 25.79
C GLY A 123 5.04 -28.20 26.84
N ASP A 124 3.83 -27.72 26.55
CA ASP A 124 2.69 -27.72 27.47
C ASP A 124 1.71 -28.89 27.24
N ALA A 125 2.18 -29.97 26.58
CA ALA A 125 1.42 -31.22 26.35
C ALA A 125 2.07 -32.42 27.04
#